data_AF-A0A8J7AU44-F1
#
_entry.id   AF-A0A8J7AU44-F1
#
_cell.length_a   1.000
_cell.length_b   1.000
_cell.length_c   1.000
_cell.angle_alpha   90.00
_cell.angle_beta   90.00
_cell.angle_gamma   90.00
#
_symmetry.space_group_name_H-M   'P 1'
#
loop_
_entity.id
_entity.type
_entity.pdbx_description
1 polymer ?
#
loop_
_entity_poly.entity_id
_entity_poly.type
_entity_poly.pdbx_seq_one_letter_code
_entity_poly.pdbx_strand_id
1 'polypeptide(L)' 'MGLTLGDGEFEGMRMTWLRWCDREGNLLPTGAERAAQAETKAARLAARLQELGVDPEEVENGV' A
#
# COMPACT_ATOMS: atom_id res chain seq x y z
N MET A 1 7.10 12.89 -13.39
CA MET A 1 7.78 11.68 -12.90
C MET A 1 9.25 12.02 -12.87
N GLY A 2 9.82 12.09 -11.68
CA GLY A 2 11.23 12.34 -11.42
C GLY A 2 11.84 11.22 -10.58
N LEU A 3 13.13 11.30 -10.34
CA LEU A 3 13.87 10.45 -9.43
C LEU A 3 14.41 11.30 -8.29
N THR A 4 14.30 10.81 -7.08
CA THR A 4 14.87 11.42 -5.87
C THR A 4 15.60 10.36 -5.06
N LEU A 5 16.53 10.79 -4.20
CA LEU A 5 17.22 9.90 -3.28
C LEU A 5 16.36 9.74 -2.02
N GLY A 6 16.13 8.50 -1.60
CA GLY A 6 15.36 8.19 -0.39
C GLY A 6 16.01 7.06 0.40
N ASP A 7 15.90 7.14 1.72
CA ASP A 7 16.34 6.04 2.59
C ASP A 7 15.44 4.81 2.38
N GLY A 8 16.04 3.63 2.37
CA GLY A 8 15.29 2.39 2.14
C GLY A 8 16.10 1.16 2.48
N GLU A 9 15.38 0.09 2.81
CA GLU A 9 15.93 -1.23 3.02
C GLU A 9 15.54 -2.11 1.83
N PHE A 10 16.53 -2.69 1.17
CA PHE A 10 16.33 -3.67 0.09
C PHE A 10 17.30 -4.82 0.31
N GLU A 11 16.80 -6.06 0.23
CA GLU A 11 17.56 -7.27 0.54
C GLU A 11 18.30 -7.22 1.90
N GLY A 12 17.67 -6.61 2.92
CA GLY A 12 18.23 -6.47 4.26
C GLY A 12 19.35 -5.43 4.39
N MET A 13 19.64 -4.67 3.33
CA MET A 13 20.63 -3.59 3.35
C MET A 13 19.92 -2.23 3.36
N ARG A 14 20.14 -1.46 4.44
CA ARG A 14 19.73 -0.05 4.52
C ARG A 14 20.75 0.82 3.81
N MET A 15 20.33 1.48 2.75
CA MET A 15 21.14 2.47 2.04
C MET A 15 20.24 3.53 1.40
N THR A 16 20.86 4.57 0.85
CA THR A 16 20.15 5.56 0.05
C THR A 16 19.92 5.01 -1.36
N TRP A 17 18.65 4.86 -1.73
CA TRP A 17 18.23 4.35 -3.03
C TRP A 17 17.61 5.44 -3.88
N LEU A 18 17.60 5.22 -5.20
CA LEU A 18 16.77 6.01 -6.11
C LEU A 18 15.30 5.61 -5.94
N ARG A 19 14.46 6.59 -5.60
CA ARG A 19 13.00 6.44 -5.52
C ARG A 19 12.33 7.33 -6.57
N TRP A 20 11.21 6.83 -7.08
CA TRP A 20 10.38 7.60 -7.99
C TRP A 20 9.60 8.65 -7.21
N CYS A 21 9.53 9.86 -7.74
CA CYS A 21 8.62 10.90 -7.27
C CYS A 21 7.67 11.36 -8.39
N ASP A 22 6.48 11.79 -8.00
CA ASP A 22 5.53 12.39 -8.92
C ASP A 22 5.99 13.80 -9.36
N ARG A 23 5.22 14.50 -10.18
CA ARG A 23 5.59 15.86 -10.66
C ARG A 23 5.64 16.90 -9.54
N GLU A 24 4.92 16.68 -8.45
CA GLU A 24 4.89 17.52 -7.26
C GLU A 24 5.99 17.14 -6.24
N GLY A 25 6.78 16.10 -6.54
CA GLY A 25 7.87 15.65 -5.69
C GLY A 25 7.47 14.67 -4.59
N ASN A 26 6.21 14.21 -4.55
CA ASN A 26 5.80 13.20 -3.58
C ASN A 26 6.38 11.84 -3.99
N LEU A 27 6.92 11.12 -3.00
CA LEU A 27 7.47 9.79 -3.20
C LEU A 27 6.36 8.81 -3.58
N LEU A 28 6.58 8.07 -4.66
CA LEU A 28 5.72 6.97 -5.03
C LEU A 28 6.01 5.77 -4.11
N PRO A 29 4.98 5.16 -3.50
CA PRO A 29 5.17 3.98 -2.67
C PRO A 29 5.71 2.81 -3.52
N THR A 30 6.60 2.02 -2.91
CA THR A 30 7.07 0.77 -3.51
C THR A 30 5.92 -0.23 -3.68
N GLY A 31 6.14 -1.29 -4.47
CA GLY A 31 5.16 -2.37 -4.63
C GLY A 31 4.72 -2.98 -3.29
N ALA A 32 5.67 -3.21 -2.40
CA ALA A 32 5.42 -3.72 -1.05
C ALA A 32 4.61 -2.73 -0.19
N GLU A 33 4.98 -1.44 -0.21
CA GLU A 33 4.23 -0.40 0.51
C GLU A 33 2.80 -0.24 -0.01
N ARG A 34 2.58 -0.41 -1.31
CA ARG A 34 1.23 -0.41 -1.90
C ARG A 34 0.43 -1.64 -1.48
N ALA A 35 1.05 -2.82 -1.47
CA ALA A 35 0.40 -4.05 -1.03
C ALA A 35 -0.03 -3.93 0.44
N ALA A 36 0.89 -3.54 1.34
CA ALA A 36 0.59 -3.36 2.75
C ALA A 36 -0.53 -2.31 3.00
N GLN A 37 -0.54 -1.22 2.23
CA GLN A 37 -1.62 -0.23 2.28
C GLN A 37 -2.96 -0.79 1.79
N ALA A 38 -2.95 -1.57 0.70
CA ALA A 38 -4.14 -2.21 0.16
C ALA A 38 -4.71 -3.24 1.16
N GLU A 39 -3.86 -4.07 1.75
CA GLU A 39 -4.24 -5.03 2.80
C GLU A 39 -4.83 -4.33 4.02
N THR A 40 -4.17 -3.27 4.50
CA THR A 40 -4.68 -2.45 5.62
C THR A 40 -6.05 -1.85 5.29
N LYS A 41 -6.23 -1.36 4.07
CA LYS A 41 -7.50 -0.79 3.62
C LYS A 41 -8.59 -1.85 3.51
N ALA A 42 -8.26 -3.03 2.97
CA ALA A 42 -9.16 -4.17 2.88
C ALA A 42 -9.60 -4.62 4.28
N ALA A 43 -8.67 -4.77 5.22
CA ALA A 43 -8.98 -5.13 6.61
C ALA A 43 -9.89 -4.10 7.29
N ARG A 44 -9.64 -2.80 7.10
CA ARG A 44 -10.52 -1.73 7.64
C ARG A 44 -11.91 -1.78 7.02
N LEU A 45 -12.02 -2.04 5.72
CA LEU A 45 -13.30 -2.15 5.05
C LEU A 45 -14.08 -3.38 5.52
N ALA A 46 -13.41 -4.53 5.65
CA ALA A 46 -14.00 -5.75 6.17
C ALA A 46 -14.50 -5.57 7.62
N ALA A 47 -13.74 -4.87 8.47
CA ALA A 47 -14.22 -4.51 9.81
C ALA A 47 -15.47 -3.63 9.73
N ARG A 48 -15.50 -2.65 8.82
CA ARG A 48 -16.65 -1.75 8.66
C ARG A 48 -17.90 -2.47 8.12
N LEU A 49 -17.73 -3.44 7.24
CA LEU A 49 -18.83 -4.28 6.73
C LEU A 49 -19.43 -5.12 7.85
N GLN A 50 -18.60 -5.74 8.69
CA GLN A 50 -19.06 -6.48 9.87
C GLN A 50 -19.84 -5.60 10.85
N GLU A 51 -19.39 -4.36 11.10
CA GLU A 51 -20.14 -3.40 11.93
C GLU A 51 -21.54 -3.08 11.36
N LEU A 52 -21.69 -3.16 10.04
CA LEU A 52 -22.96 -2.92 9.34
C LEU A 52 -23.80 -4.21 9.19
N GLY A 53 -23.33 -5.34 9.74
CA GLY A 53 -24.00 -6.63 9.64
C GLY A 53 -23.91 -7.28 8.25
N VAL A 54 -22.89 -6.92 7.47
CA VAL A 54 -22.59 -7.53 6.16
C VAL A 54 -21.39 -8.44 6.31
N ASP A 55 -21.57 -9.74 6.02
CA ASP A 55 -20.49 -10.72 6.03
C ASP A 55 -19.52 -10.47 4.85
N PRO A 56 -18.24 -10.16 5.09
CA PRO A 56 -17.29 -9.82 4.04
C PRO A 56 -16.99 -10.99 3.10
N GLU A 57 -17.18 -12.24 3.55
CA GLU A 57 -16.97 -13.45 2.75
C GLU A 57 -18.03 -13.65 1.64
N GLU A 58 -19.23 -13.08 1.81
CA GLU A 58 -20.26 -13.10 0.77
C GLU A 58 -19.97 -12.11 -0.37
N VAL A 59 -19.24 -11.02 -0.08
CA VAL A 59 -18.87 -10.01 -1.08
C VAL A 59 -17.73 -10.49 -1.97
N GLU A 60 -16.82 -11.31 -1.46
CA GLU A 60 -15.65 -11.80 -2.21
C GLU A 60 -15.99 -12.93 -3.19
N ASN A 61 -17.00 -13.75 -2.91
CA ASN A 61 -17.43 -14.86 -3.77
C ASN A 61 -18.38 -14.47 -4.93
N GLY A 62 -18.67 -13.18 -5.11
CA GLY A 62 -19.72 -12.67 -6.01
C GLY A 62 -19.28 -12.06 -7.34
N VAL A 63 -18.04 -12.28 -7.81
CA VAL A 63 -17.49 -11.69 -9.05
C VAL A 63 -17.12 -12.70 -10.12
#